data_AF-A0A3D1AUC2-F1
#
_entry.id   AF-A0A3D1AUC2-F1
#
_cell.length_a   1.000
_cell.length_b   1.000
_cell.length_c   1.000
_cell.angle_alpha   90.00
_cell.angle_beta   90.00
_cell.angle_gamma   90.00
#
_symmetry.space_group_name_H-M   'P 1'
#
loop_
_entity.id
_entity.type
_entity.pdbx_description
1 polymer ?
#
loop_
_entity_poly.entity_id
_entity_poly.type
_entity_poly.pdbx_seq_one_letter_code
_entity_poly.pdbx_strand_id
1 'polypeptide(L)'
;MRRSVLVLVFPALLAAQNHWSVSRGQAFQIYSEAPAKATLHTLGQLEQFRFVLGSITGTDLKWNPPLQVLLFRDASNLEAAGAVPGIVDGRERPMLALAADAALPRAALEQLTRRLLAANTGRLPEAYEKGLETFLSTLRVEGAKVIWGDPPPAAERTRDWARVHMLATTPDYAGRMRVLFYNLQRGVTPEAAWSNAYGRPSAEMEREVDQYWKAGKFAAADAPSAAISPDRDFYVKNVAPEDATLAQADLLNSHSAGLYRQMLNAHHHVAEADEGLGLLALRDGDLAAARDYLKQAVAAGSHNAAALVQYARLEKNPAPAREALDDALKLNPQLAEAHYLLGQKASDPERRTTELQAAARLAPQEARYWEALARWQAEQKSFADAARSWTAAEQAATTNAERERLHQARMAIETQRLDYEESERQRIAEEKQRALDRLKAKALSDLHAAEARGNRAAPDVEKNAIPWWDDAKNNTQAEGTLVRVDCTAKTTRLVVATGDGQTLRLRVADRRQFGPGVLTCGPAKGQRIAVEYMRKPDARAATDGELSTITFH
;
A
#
# COMPACT_ATOMS: atom_id res chain seq x y z
N MET A 1 80.25 41.73 45.71
CA MET A 1 78.97 42.15 45.07
C MET A 1 79.00 41.76 43.59
N ARG A 2 78.40 40.63 43.21
CA ARG A 2 78.13 40.28 41.81
C ARG A 2 76.66 39.89 41.74
N ARG A 3 75.85 40.73 41.09
CA ARG A 3 74.42 40.52 40.87
C ARG A 3 74.25 39.57 39.70
N SER A 4 73.78 38.36 39.97
CA SER A 4 73.30 37.42 38.95
C SER A 4 71.88 37.84 38.56
N VAL A 5 71.69 38.25 37.31
CA VAL A 5 70.36 38.47 36.72
C VAL A 5 69.88 37.12 36.19
N LEU A 6 68.84 36.58 36.84
CA LEU A 6 68.16 35.37 36.44
C LEU A 6 67.15 35.76 35.33
N VAL A 7 67.45 35.40 34.08
CA VAL A 7 66.52 35.57 32.95
C VAL A 7 65.50 34.43 33.03
N LEU A 8 64.29 34.75 33.51
CA LEU A 8 63.11 33.90 33.43
C LEU A 8 62.64 33.86 31.97
N VAL A 9 63.00 32.79 31.25
CA VAL A 9 62.36 32.42 29.99
C VAL A 9 61.00 31.82 30.35
N PHE A 10 59.95 32.63 30.28
CA PHE A 10 58.58 32.12 30.23
C PHE A 10 58.39 31.40 28.89
N PRO A 11 58.15 30.07 28.86
CA PRO A 11 57.63 29.45 27.66
C PRO A 11 56.20 29.94 27.51
N ALA A 12 55.98 30.85 26.54
CA ALA A 12 54.65 31.10 26.04
C ALA A 12 54.14 29.80 25.40
N LEU A 13 53.45 28.98 26.18
CA LEU A 13 52.48 28.01 25.69
C LEU A 13 51.37 28.82 25.02
N LEU A 14 51.63 29.30 23.80
CA LEU A 14 50.59 29.52 22.82
C LEU A 14 49.98 28.14 22.61
N ALA A 15 48.93 27.81 23.38
CA ALA A 15 47.97 26.81 22.96
C ALA A 15 47.59 27.24 21.54
N ALA A 16 48.05 26.49 20.54
CA ALA A 16 47.65 26.70 19.17
C ALA A 16 46.12 26.68 19.21
N GLN A 17 45.49 27.84 19.04
CA GLN A 17 44.05 27.89 18.89
C GLN A 17 43.75 26.95 17.71
N ASN A 18 42.99 25.89 17.97
CA ASN A 18 42.61 24.94 16.93
C ASN A 18 41.68 25.68 15.98
N HIS A 19 42.26 26.26 14.93
CA HIS A 19 41.53 27.00 13.93
C HIS A 19 40.85 26.01 13.00
N TRP A 20 39.54 25.83 13.18
CA TRP A 20 38.72 25.08 12.25
C TRP A 20 38.42 25.92 11.01
N SER A 21 38.41 25.26 9.87
CA SER A 21 38.07 25.84 8.58
C SER A 21 36.90 25.08 7.94
N VAL A 22 36.18 25.72 7.03
CA VAL A 22 35.11 25.12 6.25
C VAL A 22 35.36 25.29 4.77
N SER A 23 35.13 24.22 4.00
CA SER A 23 35.07 24.25 2.54
C SER A 23 33.82 23.54 2.05
N ARG A 24 33.28 23.97 0.91
CA ARG A 24 31.98 23.49 0.40
C ARG A 24 32.09 23.09 -1.06
N GLY A 25 31.71 21.85 -1.35
CA GLY A 25 31.47 21.31 -2.68
C GLY A 25 29.99 21.29 -3.03
N GLN A 26 29.63 20.47 -4.00
CA GLN A 26 28.24 20.30 -4.45
C GLN A 26 27.46 19.39 -3.50
N ALA A 27 28.03 18.23 -3.12
CA ALA A 27 27.39 17.26 -2.25
C ALA A 27 28.08 17.10 -0.89
N PHE A 28 29.25 17.70 -0.71
CA PHE A 28 30.02 17.62 0.54
C PHE A 28 30.36 18.99 1.11
N GLN A 29 30.39 19.08 2.44
CA GLN A 29 30.87 20.25 3.19
C GLN A 29 31.86 19.76 4.23
N ILE A 30 33.12 20.22 4.17
CA ILE A 30 34.16 19.78 5.10
C ILE A 30 34.39 20.85 6.17
N TYR A 31 34.20 20.50 7.43
CA TYR A 31 34.78 21.18 8.59
C TYR A 31 36.12 20.52 8.90
N SER A 32 37.20 21.30 8.94
CA SER A 32 38.56 20.77 8.95
C SER A 32 39.45 21.46 9.97
N GLU A 33 40.16 20.65 10.76
CA GLU A 33 41.31 21.06 11.57
C GLU A 33 42.64 20.88 10.79
N ALA A 34 42.58 20.30 9.59
CA ALA A 34 43.74 20.01 8.75
C ALA A 34 44.17 21.22 7.91
N PRO A 35 45.43 21.24 7.41
CA PRO A 35 45.91 22.29 6.52
C PRO A 35 45.03 22.45 5.27
N ALA A 36 44.88 23.69 4.78
CA ALA A 36 44.01 24.03 3.66
C ALA A 36 44.17 23.09 2.44
N LYS A 37 45.42 22.80 2.04
CA LYS A 37 45.70 21.89 0.91
C LYS A 37 45.10 20.50 1.10
N ALA A 38 45.19 19.92 2.30
CA ALA A 38 44.61 18.62 2.61
C ALA A 38 43.07 18.69 2.55
N THR A 39 42.48 19.75 3.12
CA THR A 39 41.03 20.00 3.09
C THR A 39 40.49 20.06 1.65
N LEU A 40 41.11 20.85 0.77
CA LEU A 40 40.66 21.00 -0.61
C LEU A 40 40.84 19.70 -1.40
N HIS A 41 41.96 18.99 -1.18
CA HIS A 41 42.22 17.71 -1.85
C HIS A 41 41.19 16.65 -1.46
N THR A 42 40.90 16.47 -0.16
CA THR A 42 39.87 15.53 0.32
C THR A 42 38.49 15.88 -0.26
N LEU A 43 38.13 17.16 -0.33
CA LEU A 43 36.88 17.59 -0.97
C LEU A 43 36.84 17.21 -2.45
N GLY A 44 37.93 17.43 -3.18
CA GLY A 44 38.04 17.01 -4.57
C GLY A 44 37.90 15.51 -4.78
N GLN A 45 38.51 14.70 -3.91
CA GLN A 45 38.38 13.24 -3.96
C GLN A 45 36.93 12.77 -3.76
N LEU A 46 36.20 13.36 -2.80
CA LEU A 46 34.81 13.01 -2.53
C LEU A 46 33.88 13.43 -3.69
N GLU A 47 34.07 14.64 -4.25
CA GLU A 47 33.30 15.07 -5.43
C GLU A 47 33.60 14.21 -6.67
N GLN A 48 34.86 13.78 -6.82
CA GLN A 48 35.26 12.89 -7.90
C GLN A 48 34.63 11.50 -7.73
N PHE A 49 34.56 10.98 -6.51
CA PHE A 49 33.86 9.73 -6.19
C PHE A 49 32.37 9.82 -6.55
N ARG A 50 31.69 10.89 -6.12
CA ARG A 50 30.28 11.15 -6.46
C ARG A 50 30.06 11.16 -7.97
N PHE A 51 30.91 11.87 -8.71
CA PHE A 51 30.84 11.93 -10.17
C PHE A 51 30.95 10.54 -10.81
N VAL A 52 31.91 9.72 -10.38
CA VAL A 52 32.11 8.36 -10.90
C VAL A 52 30.85 7.52 -10.70
N LEU A 53 30.30 7.48 -9.48
CA LEU A 53 29.07 6.74 -9.20
C LEU A 53 27.87 7.28 -10.01
N GLY A 54 27.80 8.60 -10.22
CA GLY A 54 26.79 9.22 -11.06
C GLY A 54 26.90 8.80 -12.53
N SER A 55 28.13 8.69 -13.04
CA SER A 55 28.38 8.25 -14.43
C SER A 55 27.96 6.79 -14.67
N ILE A 56 28.18 5.92 -13.68
CA ILE A 56 27.75 4.51 -13.67
C ILE A 56 26.22 4.40 -13.73
N THR A 57 25.53 5.21 -12.93
CA THR A 57 24.08 5.14 -12.77
C THR A 57 23.31 5.96 -13.80
N GLY A 58 23.99 6.90 -14.49
CA GLY A 58 23.35 7.86 -15.38
C GLY A 58 22.61 8.99 -14.64
N THR A 59 22.89 9.17 -13.35
CA THR A 59 22.20 10.14 -12.47
C THR A 59 23.19 11.15 -11.91
N ASP A 60 22.85 12.43 -11.95
CA ASP A 60 23.60 13.45 -11.19
C ASP A 60 23.24 13.33 -9.71
N LEU A 61 24.09 12.65 -8.95
CA LEU A 61 23.84 12.32 -7.55
C LEU A 61 23.99 13.57 -6.68
N LYS A 62 23.01 13.82 -5.83
CA LYS A 62 22.95 14.99 -4.94
C LYS A 62 22.85 14.54 -3.50
N TRP A 63 23.30 15.43 -2.62
CA TRP A 63 23.00 15.36 -1.19
C TRP A 63 22.48 16.73 -0.78
N ASN A 64 21.23 16.80 -0.36
CA ASN A 64 20.61 18.06 0.04
C ASN A 64 19.98 17.92 1.45
N PRO A 65 20.54 18.61 2.47
CA PRO A 65 21.76 19.41 2.44
C PRO A 65 23.04 18.57 2.18
N PRO A 66 24.18 19.18 1.79
CA PRO A 66 25.44 18.45 1.60
C PRO A 66 25.83 17.62 2.82
N LEU A 67 26.40 16.43 2.58
CA LEU A 67 26.96 15.58 3.63
C LEU A 67 28.08 16.33 4.34
N GLN A 68 28.05 16.31 5.68
CA GLN A 68 29.04 17.01 6.49
C GLN A 68 30.23 16.11 6.77
N VAL A 69 31.44 16.58 6.45
CA VAL A 69 32.68 15.85 6.69
C VAL A 69 33.43 16.56 7.82
N LEU A 70 33.83 15.84 8.85
CA LEU A 70 34.82 16.32 9.83
C LEU A 70 36.17 15.74 9.47
N LEU A 71 37.07 16.61 9.03
CA LEU A 71 38.45 16.27 8.69
C LEU A 71 39.37 16.70 9.83
N PHE A 72 39.73 15.74 10.66
CA PHE A 72 40.71 15.93 11.73
C PHE A 72 42.12 16.00 11.13
N ARG A 73 43.01 16.69 11.84
CA ARG A 73 44.40 16.88 11.43
C ARG A 73 45.11 15.57 11.15
N ASP A 74 44.91 14.59 12.01
CA ASP A 74 45.49 13.26 11.97
C ASP A 74 44.63 12.26 12.76
N ALA A 75 45.03 10.99 12.73
CA ALA A 75 44.31 9.92 13.44
C ALA A 75 44.25 10.12 14.96
N SER A 76 45.25 10.76 15.56
CA SER A 76 45.29 11.02 17.01
C SER A 76 44.25 12.07 17.41
N ASN A 77 44.12 13.15 16.63
CA ASN A 77 43.09 14.16 16.84
C ASN A 77 41.68 13.57 16.66
N LEU A 78 41.50 12.67 15.69
CA LEU A 78 40.24 11.96 15.47
C LEU A 78 39.86 11.09 16.68
N GLU A 79 40.81 10.31 17.22
CA GLU A 79 40.60 9.46 18.39
C GLU A 79 40.32 10.29 19.65
N ALA A 80 41.05 11.40 19.85
CA ALA A 80 40.84 12.31 20.96
C ALA A 80 39.43 12.95 20.97
N ALA A 81 38.79 13.08 19.81
CA ALA A 81 37.41 13.53 19.68
C ALA A 81 36.37 12.40 19.89
N GLY A 82 36.82 11.17 20.17
CA GLY A 82 35.98 9.97 20.28
C GLY A 82 35.30 9.59 18.96
N ALA A 83 35.81 10.07 17.84
CA ALA A 83 35.30 9.74 16.52
C ALA A 83 35.98 8.47 15.97
N VAL A 84 35.32 7.81 15.03
CA VAL A 84 35.85 6.65 14.30
C VAL A 84 35.81 6.96 12.82
N PRO A 85 36.84 6.62 12.02
CA PRO A 85 36.82 6.91 10.59
C PRO A 85 35.64 6.20 9.91
N GLY A 86 34.76 6.96 9.25
CA GLY A 86 33.57 6.40 8.62
C GLY A 86 32.35 7.31 8.67
N ILE A 87 31.24 6.81 8.11
CA ILE A 87 29.96 7.51 8.12
C ILE A 87 29.22 7.20 9.40
N VAL A 88 28.66 8.24 10.02
CA VAL A 88 27.74 8.17 11.16
C VAL A 88 26.46 8.93 10.83
N ASP A 89 25.36 8.55 11.49
CA ASP A 89 24.14 9.34 11.46
C ASP A 89 24.28 10.47 12.50
N GLY A 90 24.52 11.70 12.03
CA GLY A 90 24.66 12.87 12.89
C GLY A 90 23.33 13.52 13.25
N ARG A 91 23.38 14.62 14.01
CA ARG A 91 22.19 15.32 14.54
C ARG A 91 21.17 15.73 13.46
N GLU A 92 21.64 16.38 12.40
CA GLU A 92 20.79 16.94 11.34
C GLU A 92 20.87 16.12 10.05
N ARG A 93 22.04 15.54 9.77
CA ARG A 93 22.37 14.88 8.52
C ARG A 93 23.45 13.83 8.73
N PRO A 94 23.60 12.86 7.82
CA PRO A 94 24.74 11.95 7.83
C PRO A 94 26.06 12.72 7.80
N MET A 95 27.04 12.20 8.53
CA MET A 95 28.35 12.81 8.67
C MET A 95 29.45 11.81 8.37
N LEU A 96 30.59 12.28 7.91
CA LEU A 96 31.78 11.48 7.66
C LEU A 96 32.94 12.01 8.49
N ALA A 97 33.47 11.21 9.42
CA ALA A 97 34.68 11.55 10.16
C ALA A 97 35.91 10.94 9.49
N LEU A 98 36.95 11.73 9.29
CA LEU A 98 38.20 11.34 8.61
C LEU A 98 39.41 11.99 9.28
N ALA A 99 40.57 11.34 9.11
CA ALA A 99 41.87 11.91 9.42
C ALA A 99 42.59 12.28 8.12
N ALA A 100 43.23 13.45 8.06
CA ALA A 100 43.84 13.97 6.85
C ALA A 100 45.13 13.23 6.41
N ASP A 101 45.75 12.51 7.32
CA ASP A 101 46.92 11.66 7.08
C ASP A 101 46.56 10.23 6.63
N ALA A 102 45.26 9.91 6.53
CA ALA A 102 44.76 8.61 6.13
C ALA A 102 44.06 8.64 4.77
N ALA A 103 44.18 7.54 4.01
CA ALA A 103 43.35 7.33 2.83
C ALA A 103 41.88 7.16 3.22
N LEU A 104 40.96 7.48 2.29
CA LEU A 104 39.53 7.24 2.50
C LEU A 104 39.27 5.76 2.84
N PRO A 105 38.65 5.45 4.00
CA PRO A 105 38.42 4.05 4.38
C PRO A 105 37.51 3.35 3.38
N ARG A 106 37.85 2.12 2.99
CA ARG A 106 37.03 1.29 2.07
C ARG A 106 35.59 1.16 2.54
N ALA A 107 35.39 0.87 3.83
CA ALA A 107 34.06 0.78 4.43
C ALA A 107 33.28 2.10 4.37
N ALA A 108 33.95 3.25 4.41
CA ALA A 108 33.30 4.55 4.24
C ALA A 108 32.83 4.74 2.79
N LEU A 109 33.64 4.34 1.80
CA LEU A 109 33.28 4.37 0.38
C LEU A 109 32.10 3.44 0.07
N GLU A 110 32.07 2.23 0.64
CA GLU A 110 30.93 1.31 0.52
C GLU A 110 29.63 1.93 1.05
N GLN A 111 29.69 2.53 2.24
CA GLN A 111 28.54 3.19 2.84
C GLN A 111 28.13 4.45 2.06
N LEU A 112 29.08 5.22 1.52
CA LEU A 112 28.81 6.37 0.67
C LEU A 112 28.09 5.93 -0.62
N THR A 113 28.57 4.86 -1.27
CA THR A 113 27.89 4.26 -2.42
C THR A 113 26.44 3.92 -2.08
N ARG A 114 26.23 3.15 -1.02
CA ARG A 114 24.89 2.71 -0.61
C ARG A 114 23.95 3.89 -0.36
N ARG A 115 24.40 4.87 0.42
CA ARG A 115 23.56 6.02 0.81
C ARG A 115 23.27 6.94 -0.38
N LEU A 116 24.24 7.19 -1.26
CA LEU A 116 24.02 7.98 -2.48
C LEU A 116 23.04 7.30 -3.43
N LEU A 117 23.16 5.98 -3.63
CA LEU A 117 22.21 5.21 -4.45
C LEU A 117 20.80 5.29 -3.87
N ALA A 118 20.64 5.02 -2.57
CA ALA A 118 19.34 5.06 -1.90
C ALA A 118 18.69 6.45 -1.97
N ALA A 119 19.47 7.53 -1.89
CA ALA A 119 18.96 8.90 -1.93
C ALA A 119 18.62 9.41 -3.34
N ASN A 120 19.16 8.81 -4.40
CA ASN A 120 19.12 9.42 -5.74
C ASN A 120 18.60 8.51 -6.86
N THR A 121 18.53 7.21 -6.65
CA THR A 121 18.23 6.24 -7.71
C THR A 121 17.10 5.30 -7.29
N GLY A 122 16.44 4.64 -8.25
CA GLY A 122 15.55 3.51 -7.96
C GLY A 122 16.33 2.31 -7.40
N ARG A 123 15.66 1.35 -6.74
CA ARG A 123 16.34 0.15 -6.22
C ARG A 123 16.90 -0.68 -7.36
N LEU A 124 18.18 -1.02 -7.26
CA LEU A 124 18.78 -2.08 -8.07
C LEU A 124 18.58 -3.43 -7.37
N PRO A 125 18.63 -4.55 -8.09
CA PRO A 125 18.66 -5.86 -7.44
C PRO A 125 19.88 -5.93 -6.51
N GLU A 126 19.72 -6.53 -5.33
CA GLU A 126 20.71 -6.54 -4.24
C GLU A 126 22.12 -6.91 -4.71
N ALA A 127 22.22 -7.92 -5.57
CA ALA A 127 23.47 -8.37 -6.18
C ALA A 127 24.25 -7.26 -6.90
N TYR A 128 23.57 -6.32 -7.56
CA TYR A 128 24.21 -5.18 -8.22
C TYR A 128 24.62 -4.10 -7.23
N GLU A 129 23.77 -3.78 -6.25
CA GLU A 129 24.10 -2.80 -5.20
C GLU A 129 25.33 -3.27 -4.41
N LYS A 130 25.36 -4.54 -4.00
CA LYS A 130 26.51 -5.14 -3.30
C LYS A 130 27.77 -5.16 -4.14
N GLY A 131 27.67 -5.53 -5.42
CA GLY A 131 28.80 -5.47 -6.34
C GLY A 131 29.36 -4.05 -6.49
N LEU A 132 28.49 -3.03 -6.56
CA LEU A 132 28.88 -1.62 -6.67
C LEU A 132 29.53 -1.10 -5.40
N GLU A 133 28.98 -1.42 -4.23
CA GLU A 133 29.55 -1.07 -2.93
C GLU A 133 31.03 -1.51 -2.89
N THR A 134 31.28 -2.80 -3.12
CA THR A 134 32.63 -3.36 -3.10
C THR A 134 33.51 -2.83 -4.24
N PHE A 135 32.96 -2.66 -5.45
CA PHE A 135 33.73 -2.20 -6.62
C PHE A 135 34.26 -0.77 -6.43
N LEU A 136 33.42 0.14 -5.93
CA LEU A 136 33.82 1.53 -5.69
C LEU A 136 34.65 1.71 -4.41
N SER A 137 34.68 0.71 -3.52
CA SER A 137 35.54 0.72 -2.34
C SER A 137 37.04 0.78 -2.67
N THR A 138 37.44 0.42 -3.89
CA THR A 138 38.83 0.42 -4.36
C THR A 138 39.12 1.55 -5.35
N LEU A 139 38.21 2.52 -5.50
CA LEU A 139 38.42 3.69 -6.35
C LEU A 139 39.61 4.51 -5.82
N ARG A 140 40.52 4.89 -6.72
CA ARG A 140 41.62 5.81 -6.43
C ARG A 140 41.50 7.09 -7.24
N VAL A 141 41.72 8.22 -6.57
CA VAL A 141 41.72 9.55 -7.17
C VAL A 141 43.12 10.15 -7.01
N GLU A 142 43.82 10.31 -8.12
CA GLU A 142 45.19 10.81 -8.22
C GLU A 142 45.20 12.09 -9.08
N GLY A 143 44.92 13.23 -8.45
CA GLY A 143 44.70 14.48 -9.16
C GLY A 143 43.50 14.39 -10.10
N ALA A 144 43.73 14.62 -11.39
CA ALA A 144 42.68 14.51 -12.43
C ALA A 144 42.45 13.08 -12.93
N LYS A 145 43.34 12.14 -12.59
CA LYS A 145 43.23 10.75 -13.00
C LYS A 145 42.46 9.96 -11.96
N VAL A 146 41.47 9.19 -12.41
CA VAL A 146 40.66 8.31 -11.56
C VAL A 146 40.83 6.89 -12.05
N ILE A 147 41.13 5.99 -11.14
CA ILE A 147 41.38 4.58 -11.43
C ILE A 147 40.40 3.74 -10.60
N TRP A 148 39.77 2.76 -11.24
CA TRP A 148 38.88 1.80 -10.60
C TRP A 148 39.24 0.36 -10.98
N GLY A 149 38.57 -0.60 -10.36
CA GLY A 149 38.72 -2.01 -10.70
C GLY A 149 39.97 -2.67 -10.10
N ASP A 150 40.67 -2.01 -9.17
CA ASP A 150 41.64 -2.71 -8.33
C ASP A 150 40.93 -3.80 -7.52
N PRO A 151 41.45 -5.05 -7.48
CA PRO A 151 40.76 -6.15 -6.82
C PRO A 151 40.73 -5.94 -5.30
N PRO A 152 39.57 -6.09 -4.63
CA PRO A 152 39.46 -6.03 -3.18
C PRO A 152 40.18 -7.24 -2.53
N PRO A 153 40.26 -7.32 -1.19
CA PRO A 153 40.70 -8.52 -0.49
C PRO A 153 39.99 -9.78 -1.00
N ALA A 154 40.69 -10.90 -1.03
CA ALA A 154 40.20 -12.12 -1.68
C ALA A 154 38.82 -12.59 -1.16
N ALA A 155 38.53 -12.39 0.13
CA ALA A 155 37.25 -12.73 0.73
C ALA A 155 36.06 -11.93 0.19
N GLU A 156 36.32 -10.74 -0.37
CA GLU A 156 35.31 -9.83 -0.90
C GLU A 156 35.17 -9.91 -2.43
N ARG A 157 36.00 -10.73 -3.11
CA ARG A 157 35.94 -10.96 -4.56
C ARG A 157 34.79 -11.90 -4.93
N THR A 158 33.58 -11.48 -4.61
CA THR A 158 32.35 -12.23 -4.86
C THR A 158 31.99 -12.23 -6.35
N ARG A 159 31.07 -13.12 -6.72
CA ARG A 159 30.47 -13.14 -8.06
C ARG A 159 29.81 -11.81 -8.41
N ASP A 160 29.19 -11.16 -7.44
CA ASP A 160 28.50 -9.88 -7.60
C ASP A 160 29.46 -8.72 -7.86
N TRP A 161 30.57 -8.67 -7.13
CA TRP A 161 31.66 -7.74 -7.42
C TRP A 161 32.25 -7.98 -8.81
N ALA A 162 32.51 -9.25 -9.17
CA ALA A 162 33.07 -9.61 -10.47
C ALA A 162 32.14 -9.22 -11.63
N ARG A 163 30.81 -9.30 -11.45
CA ARG A 163 29.83 -8.80 -12.42
C ARG A 163 30.03 -7.31 -12.69
N VAL A 164 30.06 -6.49 -11.65
CA VAL A 164 30.21 -5.03 -11.78
C VAL A 164 31.59 -4.69 -12.36
N HIS A 165 32.63 -5.38 -11.90
CA HIS A 165 33.99 -5.21 -12.41
C HIS A 165 34.08 -5.50 -13.91
N MET A 166 33.53 -6.64 -14.37
CA MET A 166 33.47 -7.00 -15.79
C MET A 166 32.76 -5.91 -16.60
N LEU A 167 31.59 -5.47 -16.13
CA LEU A 167 30.76 -4.48 -16.82
C LEU A 167 31.44 -3.11 -16.90
N ALA A 168 32.22 -2.72 -15.89
CA ALA A 168 32.87 -1.41 -15.83
C ALA A 168 34.22 -1.37 -16.55
N THR A 169 34.99 -2.46 -16.54
CA THR A 169 36.39 -2.47 -17.00
C THR A 169 36.59 -3.08 -18.39
N THR A 170 35.62 -3.86 -18.89
CA THR A 170 35.72 -4.48 -20.22
C THR A 170 35.19 -3.52 -21.30
N PRO A 171 35.96 -3.21 -22.36
CA PRO A 171 35.57 -2.25 -23.39
C PRO A 171 34.21 -2.52 -24.04
N ASP A 172 33.86 -3.79 -24.25
CA ASP A 172 32.59 -4.20 -24.87
C ASP A 172 31.36 -3.85 -24.00
N TYR A 173 31.57 -3.65 -22.69
CA TYR A 173 30.49 -3.44 -21.72
C TYR A 173 30.43 -2.03 -21.12
N ALA A 174 31.58 -1.41 -20.87
CA ALA A 174 31.71 -0.18 -20.07
C ALA A 174 30.76 0.95 -20.50
N GLY A 175 30.55 1.14 -21.80
CA GLY A 175 29.70 2.21 -22.35
C GLY A 175 28.20 2.04 -22.13
N ARG A 176 27.72 0.84 -21.80
CA ARG A 176 26.29 0.51 -21.72
C ARG A 176 25.80 0.08 -20.34
N MET A 177 26.68 0.00 -19.34
CA MET A 177 26.32 -0.34 -17.96
C MET A 177 25.21 0.59 -17.41
N ARG A 178 25.27 1.90 -17.70
CA ARG A 178 24.22 2.86 -17.34
C ARG A 178 22.83 2.50 -17.89
N VAL A 179 22.77 1.91 -19.09
CA VAL A 179 21.51 1.50 -19.73
C VAL A 179 20.91 0.30 -18.99
N LEU A 180 21.75 -0.67 -18.61
CA LEU A 180 21.33 -1.81 -17.80
C LEU A 180 20.75 -1.32 -16.47
N PHE A 181 21.47 -0.46 -15.76
CA PHE A 181 21.06 0.02 -14.43
C PHE A 181 19.78 0.85 -14.51
N TYR A 182 19.65 1.73 -15.49
CA TYR A 182 18.43 2.49 -15.71
C TYR A 182 17.19 1.60 -15.87
N ASN A 183 17.29 0.49 -16.62
CA ASN A 183 16.19 -0.46 -16.78
C ASN A 183 15.88 -1.21 -15.49
N LEU A 184 16.90 -1.72 -14.81
CA LEU A 184 16.74 -2.45 -13.55
C LEU A 184 16.11 -1.58 -12.45
N GLN A 185 16.51 -0.31 -12.34
CA GLN A 185 15.96 0.66 -11.39
C GLN A 185 14.47 0.96 -11.61
N ARG A 186 13.95 0.67 -12.82
CA ARG A 186 12.52 0.82 -13.16
C ARG A 186 11.73 -0.47 -12.98
N GLY A 187 12.34 -1.51 -12.41
CA GLY A 187 11.68 -2.81 -12.20
C GLY A 187 11.52 -3.64 -13.47
N VAL A 188 12.23 -3.31 -14.56
CA VAL A 188 12.31 -4.17 -15.74
C VAL A 188 12.97 -5.49 -15.35
N THR A 189 12.43 -6.61 -15.83
CA THR A 189 12.97 -7.94 -15.50
C THR A 189 14.43 -8.05 -15.96
N PRO A 190 15.27 -8.84 -15.27
CA PRO A 190 16.67 -9.01 -15.66
C PRO A 190 16.86 -9.41 -17.12
N GLU A 191 16.03 -10.33 -17.63
CA GLU A 191 16.07 -10.77 -19.03
C GLU A 191 15.88 -9.60 -20.01
N ALA A 192 14.83 -8.80 -19.83
CA ALA A 192 14.57 -7.64 -20.68
C ALA A 192 15.63 -6.54 -20.49
N ALA A 193 16.12 -6.33 -19.27
CA ALA A 193 17.12 -5.31 -18.99
C ALA A 193 18.47 -5.60 -19.67
N TRP A 194 18.93 -6.86 -19.63
CA TRP A 194 20.14 -7.29 -20.36
C TRP A 194 19.97 -7.23 -21.87
N SER A 195 18.82 -7.70 -22.38
CA SER A 195 18.52 -7.61 -23.82
C SER A 195 18.48 -6.15 -24.30
N ASN A 196 17.89 -5.24 -23.53
CA ASN A 196 17.83 -3.81 -23.88
C ASN A 196 19.22 -3.15 -23.91
N ALA A 197 20.10 -3.52 -22.98
CA ALA A 197 21.42 -2.91 -22.88
C ALA A 197 22.43 -3.50 -23.90
N TYR A 198 22.42 -4.82 -24.09
CA TYR A 198 23.48 -5.52 -24.83
C TYR A 198 22.98 -6.37 -26.00
N GLY A 199 21.66 -6.48 -26.21
CA GLY A 199 21.09 -7.31 -27.26
C GLY A 199 21.30 -8.81 -27.06
N ARG A 200 21.57 -9.25 -25.82
CA ARG A 200 21.89 -10.64 -25.46
C ARG A 200 21.00 -11.14 -24.31
N PRO A 201 20.68 -12.44 -24.26
CA PRO A 201 19.91 -13.03 -23.16
C PRO A 201 20.62 -12.93 -21.80
N SER A 202 19.89 -12.72 -20.71
CA SER A 202 20.48 -12.59 -19.36
C SER A 202 21.23 -13.86 -18.95
N ALA A 203 20.70 -15.04 -19.28
CA ALA A 203 21.34 -16.31 -18.95
C ALA A 203 22.70 -16.52 -19.65
N GLU A 204 22.93 -15.89 -20.80
CA GLU A 204 24.22 -15.92 -21.49
C GLU A 204 25.21 -14.97 -20.81
N MET A 205 24.76 -13.76 -20.50
CA MET A 205 25.55 -12.75 -19.78
C MET A 205 26.01 -13.26 -18.41
N GLU A 206 25.12 -13.90 -17.66
CA GLU A 206 25.43 -14.47 -16.35
C GLU A 206 26.46 -15.62 -16.43
N ARG A 207 26.45 -16.42 -17.51
CA ARG A 207 27.49 -17.44 -17.74
C ARG A 207 28.85 -16.80 -18.03
N GLU A 208 28.87 -15.68 -18.73
CA GLU A 208 30.11 -14.94 -18.99
C GLU A 208 30.67 -14.32 -17.70
N VAL A 209 29.81 -13.78 -16.84
CA VAL A 209 30.18 -13.34 -15.48
C VAL A 209 30.82 -14.48 -14.69
N ASP A 210 30.26 -15.69 -14.75
CA ASP A 210 30.83 -16.86 -14.08
C ASP A 210 32.22 -17.24 -14.62
N GLN A 211 32.42 -17.15 -15.93
CA GLN A 211 33.72 -17.41 -16.54
C GLN A 211 34.74 -16.34 -16.15
N TYR A 212 34.34 -15.06 -16.20
CA TYR A 212 35.17 -13.93 -15.81
C TYR A 212 35.61 -14.03 -14.34
N TRP A 213 34.66 -14.32 -13.45
CA TRP A 213 34.92 -14.49 -12.03
C TRP A 213 35.89 -15.66 -11.76
N LYS A 214 35.66 -16.82 -12.39
CA LYS A 214 36.55 -18.00 -12.26
C LYS A 214 37.94 -17.78 -12.83
N ALA A 215 38.07 -16.98 -13.88
CA ALA A 215 39.37 -16.67 -14.48
C ALA A 215 40.27 -15.89 -13.51
N GLY A 216 39.70 -15.09 -12.60
CA GLY A 216 40.44 -14.41 -11.52
C GLY A 216 41.42 -13.34 -12.00
N LYS A 217 41.34 -12.92 -13.27
CA LYS A 217 42.24 -11.94 -13.90
C LYS A 217 41.61 -10.56 -13.92
N PHE A 218 41.65 -9.88 -12.78
CA PHE A 218 41.08 -8.56 -12.61
C PHE A 218 42.16 -7.49 -12.81
N ALA A 219 41.94 -6.59 -13.76
CA ALA A 219 42.83 -5.46 -14.03
C ALA A 219 42.13 -4.14 -13.70
N ALA A 220 42.90 -3.18 -13.21
CA ALA A 220 42.44 -1.82 -13.05
C ALA A 220 42.27 -1.14 -14.41
N ALA A 221 41.36 -0.18 -14.47
CA ALA A 221 41.09 0.60 -15.67
C ALA A 221 40.91 2.09 -15.32
N ASP A 222 41.04 2.94 -16.32
CA ASP A 222 40.72 4.36 -16.17
C ASP A 222 39.20 4.51 -15.98
N ALA A 223 38.81 5.24 -14.94
CA ALA A 223 37.43 5.57 -14.68
C ALA A 223 37.07 6.93 -15.32
N PRO A 224 35.78 7.18 -15.60
CA PRO A 224 35.32 8.53 -15.94
C PRO A 224 35.72 9.53 -14.86
N SER A 225 36.30 10.67 -15.26
CA SER A 225 36.68 11.74 -14.33
C SER A 225 36.00 13.07 -14.66
N ALA A 226 35.88 13.93 -13.65
CA ALA A 226 35.38 15.28 -13.81
C ALA A 226 36.57 16.26 -13.88
N ALA A 227 36.39 17.40 -14.54
CA ALA A 227 37.40 18.44 -14.61
C ALA A 227 37.48 19.25 -13.29
N ILE A 228 37.81 18.58 -12.18
CA ILE A 228 37.93 19.16 -10.84
C ILE A 228 39.39 19.48 -10.54
N SER A 229 39.66 20.73 -10.17
CA SER A 229 40.95 21.20 -9.69
C SER A 229 40.80 21.72 -8.26
N PRO A 230 41.19 20.96 -7.23
CA PRO A 230 40.95 21.31 -5.83
C PRO A 230 41.36 22.73 -5.44
N ASP A 231 42.55 23.17 -5.83
CA ASP A 231 43.08 24.50 -5.47
C ASP A 231 42.43 25.67 -6.23
N ARG A 232 41.71 25.39 -7.32
CA ARG A 232 41.04 26.41 -8.16
C ARG A 232 39.55 26.48 -7.88
N ASP A 233 38.92 25.32 -7.69
CA ASP A 233 37.46 25.19 -7.66
C ASP A 233 36.90 25.31 -6.24
N PHE A 234 37.76 25.17 -5.22
CA PHE A 234 37.38 25.23 -3.81
C PHE A 234 38.26 26.23 -3.04
N TYR A 235 37.74 26.71 -1.91
CA TYR A 235 38.47 27.58 -1.00
C TYR A 235 38.11 27.25 0.45
N VAL A 236 38.97 27.63 1.39
CA VAL A 236 38.73 27.49 2.83
C VAL A 236 38.26 28.82 3.43
N LYS A 237 37.36 28.75 4.40
CA LYS A 237 36.92 29.87 5.25
C LYS A 237 37.14 29.51 6.71
N ASN A 238 37.45 30.49 7.56
CA ASN A 238 37.51 30.25 9.00
C ASN A 238 36.11 30.00 9.57
N VAL A 239 36.04 29.16 10.60
CA VAL A 239 34.81 28.79 11.31
C VAL A 239 34.87 29.36 12.72
N ALA A 240 33.74 29.85 13.23
CA ALA A 240 33.64 30.29 14.61
C ALA A 240 33.86 29.10 15.58
N PRO A 241 34.54 29.28 16.72
CA PRO A 241 34.80 28.18 17.66
C PRO A 241 33.53 27.42 18.09
N GLU A 242 32.41 28.13 18.28
CA GLU A 242 31.11 27.56 18.62
C GLU A 242 30.54 26.66 17.51
N ASP A 243 30.60 27.09 16.25
CA ASP A 243 30.17 26.29 15.09
C ASP A 243 31.03 25.04 14.91
N ALA A 244 32.34 25.16 15.16
CA ALA A 244 33.26 24.03 15.11
C ALA A 244 33.02 23.04 16.26
N THR A 245 32.61 23.55 17.43
CA THR A 245 32.23 22.71 18.56
C THR A 245 30.91 21.99 18.26
N LEU A 246 29.94 22.68 17.64
CA LEU A 246 28.67 22.08 17.20
C LEU A 246 28.90 20.99 16.17
N ALA A 247 29.74 21.23 15.16
CA ALA A 247 30.10 20.24 14.16
C ALA A 247 30.70 18.96 14.79
N GLN A 248 31.51 19.09 15.85
CA GLN A 248 32.05 17.93 16.56
C GLN A 248 30.98 17.23 17.41
N ALA A 249 30.13 17.99 18.10
CA ALA A 249 29.03 17.44 18.89
C ALA A 249 28.04 16.66 18.02
N ASP A 250 27.79 17.13 16.80
CA ASP A 250 26.85 16.52 15.84
C ASP A 250 27.24 15.11 15.38
N LEU A 251 28.45 14.63 15.68
CA LEU A 251 28.85 13.23 15.50
C LEU A 251 28.08 12.24 16.40
N LEU A 252 27.34 12.73 17.39
CA LEU A 252 26.54 11.94 18.35
C LEU A 252 27.29 10.76 18.99
N ASN A 253 28.55 10.97 19.34
CA ASN A 253 29.42 9.97 19.97
C ASN A 253 29.40 10.11 21.51
N SER A 254 30.33 9.45 22.21
CA SER A 254 30.43 9.49 23.67
C SER A 254 30.79 10.87 24.24
N HIS A 255 31.43 11.74 23.46
CA HIS A 255 31.85 13.08 23.88
C HIS A 255 30.78 14.15 23.61
N SER A 256 29.88 13.90 22.64
CA SER A 256 28.85 14.84 22.19
C SER A 256 28.00 15.41 23.33
N ALA A 257 27.57 14.60 24.29
CA ALA A 257 26.75 15.07 25.42
C ALA A 257 27.45 16.15 26.26
N GLY A 258 28.77 16.07 26.42
CA GLY A 258 29.56 17.09 27.14
C GLY A 258 29.60 18.40 26.37
N LEU A 259 29.82 18.33 25.06
CA LEU A 259 29.88 19.49 24.17
C LEU A 259 28.53 20.23 24.10
N TYR A 260 27.41 19.49 23.98
CA TYR A 260 26.09 20.10 24.01
C TYR A 260 25.77 20.78 25.35
N ARG A 261 26.12 20.16 26.49
CA ARG A 261 25.94 20.82 27.80
C ARG A 261 26.79 22.07 27.95
N GLN A 262 28.01 22.08 27.39
CA GLN A 262 28.85 23.27 27.36
C GLN A 262 28.17 24.40 26.56
N MET A 263 27.57 24.11 25.41
CA MET A 263 26.81 25.07 24.61
C MET A 263 25.61 25.64 25.35
N LEU A 264 24.82 24.78 26.02
CA LEU A 264 23.70 25.21 26.84
C LEU A 264 24.13 26.14 27.98
N ASN A 265 25.21 25.81 28.68
CA ASN A 265 25.75 26.65 29.75
C ASN A 265 26.26 28.01 29.24
N ALA A 266 26.74 28.05 28.00
CA ALA A 266 27.23 29.26 27.36
C ALA A 266 26.14 30.02 26.58
N HIS A 267 24.90 29.52 26.55
CA HIS A 267 23.77 30.07 25.79
C HIS A 267 24.03 30.22 24.28
N HIS A 268 24.85 29.35 23.70
CA HIS A 268 25.08 29.25 22.25
C HIS A 268 24.39 27.98 21.71
N HIS A 269 23.90 28.02 20.47
CA HIS A 269 23.27 26.87 19.79
C HIS A 269 22.28 26.08 20.67
N VAL A 270 21.42 26.80 21.41
CA VAL A 270 20.58 26.20 22.45
C VAL A 270 19.65 25.14 21.85
N ALA A 271 19.00 25.45 20.73
CA ALA A 271 18.12 24.51 20.05
C ALA A 271 18.89 23.27 19.60
N GLU A 272 20.02 23.44 18.92
CA GLU A 272 20.83 22.35 18.38
C GLU A 272 21.43 21.46 19.50
N ALA A 273 21.77 22.06 20.64
CA ALA A 273 22.26 21.32 21.80
C ALA A 273 21.17 20.45 22.43
N ASP A 274 19.96 20.99 22.61
CA ASP A 274 18.81 20.22 23.09
C ASP A 274 18.41 19.12 22.09
N GLU A 275 18.46 19.38 20.78
CA GLU A 275 18.24 18.35 19.76
C GLU A 275 19.23 17.20 19.92
N GLY A 276 20.52 17.52 20.00
CA GLY A 276 21.58 16.54 20.13
C GLY A 276 21.46 15.69 21.39
N LEU A 277 21.16 16.31 22.54
CA LEU A 277 20.90 15.60 23.79
C LEU A 277 19.66 14.70 23.70
N GLY A 278 18.62 15.16 23.02
CA GLY A 278 17.42 14.37 22.76
C GLY A 278 17.69 13.13 21.90
N LEU A 279 18.51 13.26 20.86
CA LEU A 279 18.91 12.14 20.00
C LEU A 279 19.83 11.14 20.72
N LEU A 280 20.72 11.63 21.59
CA LEU A 280 21.54 10.75 22.44
C LEU A 280 20.68 9.99 23.45
N ALA A 281 19.71 10.64 24.09
CA ALA A 281 18.76 9.98 24.97
C ALA A 281 17.90 8.93 24.23
N LEU A 282 17.50 9.18 22.98
CA LEU A 282 16.84 8.20 22.12
C LEU A 282 17.70 6.95 21.89
N ARG A 283 18.98 7.15 21.55
CA ARG A 283 19.94 6.06 21.35
C ARG A 283 20.11 5.22 22.60
N ASP A 284 20.12 5.87 23.76
CA ASP A 284 20.29 5.22 25.06
C ASP A 284 18.97 4.61 25.60
N GLY A 285 17.86 4.79 24.88
CA GLY A 285 16.54 4.21 25.20
C GLY A 285 15.71 5.00 26.21
N ASP A 286 16.19 6.16 26.67
CA ASP A 286 15.47 7.04 27.58
C ASP A 286 14.48 7.94 26.80
N LEU A 287 13.33 7.36 26.47
CA LEU A 287 12.28 8.04 25.70
C LEU A 287 11.69 9.25 26.43
N ALA A 288 11.76 9.29 27.76
CA ALA A 288 11.24 10.40 28.55
C ALA A 288 12.17 11.61 28.45
N ALA A 289 13.47 11.40 28.73
CA ALA A 289 14.48 12.45 28.58
C ALA A 289 14.57 12.92 27.12
N ALA A 290 14.53 12.00 26.16
CA ALA A 290 14.50 12.32 24.75
C ALA A 290 13.36 13.28 24.37
N ARG A 291 12.13 12.96 24.80
CA ARG A 291 10.97 13.82 24.54
C ARG A 291 11.15 15.20 25.17
N ASP A 292 11.66 15.27 26.39
CA ASP A 292 11.80 16.54 27.11
C ASP A 292 12.90 17.43 26.52
N TYR A 293 14.03 16.86 26.08
CA TYR A 293 15.06 17.60 25.34
C TYR A 293 14.55 18.07 23.97
N LEU A 294 13.92 17.18 23.18
CA LEU A 294 13.40 17.56 21.86
C LEU A 294 12.28 18.62 21.98
N LYS A 295 11.50 18.61 23.06
CA LYS A 295 10.53 19.67 23.36
C LYS A 295 11.21 21.00 23.68
N GLN A 296 12.31 20.99 24.43
CA GLN A 296 13.12 22.19 24.70
C GLN A 296 13.72 22.75 23.42
N ALA A 297 14.24 21.89 22.54
CA ALA A 297 14.71 22.28 21.21
C ALA A 297 13.62 22.98 20.37
N VAL A 298 12.40 22.44 20.34
CA VAL A 298 11.26 23.08 19.66
C VAL A 298 10.98 24.45 20.27
N ALA A 299 10.94 24.56 21.60
CA ALA A 299 10.71 25.83 22.30
C ALA A 299 11.83 26.86 22.07
N ALA A 300 13.06 26.39 21.85
CA ALA A 300 14.22 27.21 21.51
C ALA A 300 14.28 27.59 20.02
N GLY A 301 13.30 27.19 19.20
CA GLY A 301 13.22 27.52 17.78
C GLY A 301 14.06 26.61 16.90
N SER A 302 14.05 25.29 17.14
CA SER A 302 14.70 24.31 16.27
C SER A 302 14.30 24.47 14.80
N HIS A 303 15.30 24.53 13.93
CA HIS A 303 15.16 24.51 12.46
C HIS A 303 15.54 23.15 11.86
N ASN A 304 15.58 22.09 12.69
CA ASN A 304 15.91 20.74 12.26
C ASN A 304 14.64 19.92 12.06
N ALA A 305 14.21 19.76 10.81
CA ALA A 305 13.01 19.00 10.47
C ALA A 305 13.04 17.56 11.01
N ALA A 306 14.22 16.91 11.05
CA ALA A 306 14.34 15.56 11.59
C ALA A 306 14.08 15.52 13.11
N ALA A 307 14.58 16.50 13.87
CA ALA A 307 14.34 16.61 15.30
C ALA A 307 12.86 16.87 15.62
N LEU A 308 12.20 17.74 14.85
CA LEU A 308 10.75 17.98 14.96
C LEU A 308 9.94 16.70 14.71
N VAL A 309 10.35 15.90 13.71
CA VAL A 309 9.76 14.57 13.46
C VAL A 309 9.95 13.64 14.66
N GLN A 310 11.15 13.59 15.25
CA GLN A 310 11.40 12.76 16.44
C GLN A 310 10.56 13.21 17.64
N TYR A 311 10.44 14.53 17.86
CA TYR A 311 9.58 15.07 18.90
C TYR A 311 8.12 14.61 18.71
N ALA A 312 7.58 14.79 17.50
CA ALA A 312 6.20 14.41 17.18
C ALA A 312 5.92 12.90 17.31
N ARG A 313 6.95 12.07 17.12
CA ARG A 313 6.86 10.61 17.33
C ARG A 313 6.71 10.26 18.81
N LEU A 314 7.47 10.93 19.68
CA LEU A 314 7.44 10.71 21.13
C LEU A 314 6.30 11.43 21.84
N GLU A 315 5.78 12.50 21.24
CA GLU A 315 4.69 13.28 21.79
C GLU A 315 3.37 12.49 21.75
N LYS A 316 2.78 12.33 22.94
CA LYS A 316 1.55 11.56 23.15
C LYS A 316 0.33 12.38 22.76
N ASN A 317 0.41 13.70 22.92
CA ASN A 317 -0.69 14.58 22.55
C ASN A 317 -0.69 14.80 21.01
N PRO A 318 -1.77 14.44 20.29
CA PRO A 318 -1.81 14.57 18.84
C PRO A 318 -1.80 16.02 18.34
N ALA A 319 -2.15 17.01 19.16
CA ALA A 319 -2.13 18.41 18.73
C ALA A 319 -0.70 18.97 18.60
N PRO A 320 0.15 18.99 19.65
CA PRO A 320 1.55 19.43 19.53
C PRO A 320 2.37 18.57 18.59
N ALA A 321 2.09 17.26 18.51
CA ALA A 321 2.74 16.37 17.55
C ALA A 321 2.46 16.79 16.10
N ARG A 322 1.22 17.15 15.76
CA ARG A 322 0.86 17.62 14.41
C ARG A 322 1.46 18.98 14.10
N GLU A 323 1.48 19.90 15.06
CA GLU A 323 2.10 21.22 14.90
C GLU A 323 3.60 21.09 14.58
N ALA A 324 4.34 20.27 15.33
CA ALA A 324 5.75 20.01 15.05
C ALA A 324 5.98 19.37 13.67
N LEU A 325 5.09 18.49 13.22
CA LEU A 325 5.18 17.91 11.87
C LEU A 325 4.87 18.93 10.77
N ASP A 326 3.91 19.81 10.99
CA ASP A 326 3.61 20.91 10.06
C ASP A 326 4.80 21.87 9.97
N ASP A 327 5.46 22.18 11.08
CA ASP A 327 6.70 22.96 11.09
C ASP A 327 7.86 22.23 10.39
N ALA A 328 8.00 20.92 10.58
CA ALA A 328 8.97 20.11 9.86
C ALA A 328 8.75 20.18 8.33
N LEU A 329 7.50 20.18 7.88
CA LEU A 329 7.15 20.30 6.46
C LEU A 329 7.31 21.73 5.92
N LYS A 330 7.20 22.78 6.75
CA LYS A 330 7.57 24.15 6.34
C LYS A 330 9.07 24.24 6.04
N LEU A 331 9.89 23.55 6.82
CA LEU A 331 11.35 23.51 6.64
C LEU A 331 11.74 22.61 5.46
N ASN A 332 11.12 21.43 5.34
CA ASN A 332 11.37 20.48 4.27
C ASN A 332 10.07 19.82 3.78
N PRO A 333 9.43 20.35 2.73
CA PRO A 333 8.23 19.77 2.14
C PRO A 333 8.42 18.40 1.48
N GLN A 334 9.66 17.91 1.36
CA GLN A 334 9.97 16.61 0.77
C GLN A 334 10.21 15.52 1.84
N LEU A 335 10.00 15.83 3.12
CA LEU A 335 10.23 14.89 4.21
C LEU A 335 9.10 13.85 4.29
N ALA A 336 9.26 12.75 3.56
CA ALA A 336 8.27 11.68 3.46
C ALA A 336 7.79 11.13 4.83
N GLU A 337 8.70 11.03 5.81
CA GLU A 337 8.36 10.58 7.17
C GLU A 337 7.38 11.53 7.87
N ALA A 338 7.52 12.84 7.68
CA ALA A 338 6.62 13.82 8.30
C ALA A 338 5.20 13.70 7.72
N HIS A 339 5.09 13.59 6.39
CA HIS A 339 3.83 13.28 5.72
C HIS A 339 3.21 11.97 6.22
N TYR A 340 4.00 10.91 6.36
CA TYR A 340 3.52 9.62 6.87
C TYR A 340 2.95 9.74 8.29
N LEU A 341 3.67 10.39 9.20
CA LEU A 341 3.22 10.58 10.58
C LEU A 341 2.00 11.50 10.68
N LEU A 342 1.91 12.55 9.85
CA LEU A 342 0.73 13.39 9.75
C LEU A 342 -0.48 12.58 9.29
N GLY A 343 -0.32 11.76 8.25
CA GLY A 343 -1.39 10.88 7.77
C GLY A 343 -1.89 9.94 8.87
N GLN A 344 -0.98 9.30 9.60
CA GLN A 344 -1.35 8.42 10.71
C GLN A 344 -2.06 9.16 11.85
N LYS A 345 -1.65 10.40 12.16
CA LYS A 345 -2.20 11.21 13.25
C LYS A 345 -3.39 12.08 12.81
N ALA A 346 -3.71 12.15 11.52
CA ALA A 346 -4.80 12.95 10.98
C ALA A 346 -6.15 12.33 11.34
N SER A 347 -7.04 13.15 11.89
CA SER A 347 -8.45 12.77 12.13
C SER A 347 -9.33 13.00 10.90
N ASP A 348 -8.93 13.91 10.03
CA ASP A 348 -9.63 14.24 8.79
C ASP A 348 -9.28 13.22 7.68
N PRO A 349 -10.27 12.54 7.07
CA PRO A 349 -10.03 11.56 6.01
C PRO A 349 -9.33 12.13 4.76
N GLU A 350 -9.64 13.37 4.37
CA GLU A 350 -9.05 14.00 3.17
C GLU A 350 -7.58 14.31 3.40
N ARG A 351 -7.24 14.94 4.53
CA ARG A 351 -5.85 15.16 4.93
C ARG A 351 -5.11 13.85 5.06
N ARG A 352 -5.66 12.83 5.73
CA ARG A 352 -5.00 11.51 5.85
C ARG A 352 -4.64 10.93 4.48
N THR A 353 -5.58 10.97 3.54
CA THR A 353 -5.35 10.49 2.16
C THR A 353 -4.22 11.25 1.49
N THR A 354 -4.27 12.58 1.55
CA THR A 354 -3.27 13.47 0.93
C THR A 354 -1.87 13.22 1.48
N GLU A 355 -1.74 13.14 2.80
CA GLU A 355 -0.45 12.99 3.47
C GLU A 355 0.15 11.58 3.23
N LEU A 356 -0.65 10.51 3.28
CA LEU A 356 -0.16 9.16 2.98
C LEU A 356 0.25 9.00 1.50
N GLN A 357 -0.48 9.62 0.57
CA GLN A 357 -0.09 9.67 -0.84
C GLN A 357 1.22 10.45 -1.04
N ALA A 358 1.38 11.59 -0.36
CA ALA A 358 2.61 12.37 -0.43
C ALA A 358 3.81 11.57 0.09
N ALA A 359 3.69 10.88 1.23
CA ALA A 359 4.73 10.03 1.79
C ALA A 359 5.17 8.92 0.81
N ALA A 360 4.20 8.18 0.26
CA ALA A 360 4.45 7.11 -0.68
C ALA A 360 5.09 7.60 -1.99
N ARG A 361 4.67 8.77 -2.49
CA ARG A 361 5.26 9.40 -3.69
C ARG A 361 6.68 9.90 -3.46
N LEU A 362 6.94 10.52 -2.31
CA LEU A 362 8.25 11.12 -1.99
C LEU A 362 9.31 10.05 -1.69
N ALA A 363 8.91 8.90 -1.15
CA ALA A 363 9.80 7.79 -0.85
C ALA A 363 9.20 6.47 -1.36
N PRO A 364 9.21 6.25 -2.69
CA PRO A 364 8.58 5.08 -3.30
C PRO A 364 9.25 3.75 -2.95
N GLN A 365 10.43 3.77 -2.34
CA GLN A 365 11.16 2.58 -1.88
C GLN A 365 10.81 2.18 -0.44
N GLU A 366 10.03 2.98 0.27
CA GLU A 366 9.61 2.68 1.64
C GLU A 366 8.30 1.89 1.61
N ALA A 367 8.41 0.56 1.59
CA ALA A 367 7.25 -0.35 1.51
C ALA A 367 6.17 -0.04 2.57
N ARG A 368 6.59 0.38 3.78
CA ARG A 368 5.68 0.77 4.87
C ARG A 368 4.73 1.93 4.54
N TYR A 369 5.13 2.87 3.69
CA TYR A 369 4.27 4.00 3.30
C TYR A 369 3.19 3.54 2.33
N TRP A 370 3.56 2.72 1.35
CA TRP A 370 2.61 2.08 0.44
C TRP A 370 1.64 1.18 1.17
N GLU A 371 2.12 0.38 2.12
CA GLU A 371 1.28 -0.48 2.97
C GLU A 371 0.28 0.35 3.79
N ALA A 372 0.72 1.43 4.43
CA ALA A 372 -0.19 2.29 5.19
C ALA A 372 -1.26 2.96 4.30
N LEU A 373 -0.86 3.44 3.11
CA LEU A 373 -1.79 3.97 2.12
C LEU A 373 -2.77 2.90 1.63
N ALA A 374 -2.30 1.69 1.36
CA ALA A 374 -3.13 0.58 0.88
C ALA A 374 -4.17 0.15 1.91
N ARG A 375 -3.77 0.05 3.18
CA ARG A 375 -4.68 -0.24 4.31
C ARG A 375 -5.74 0.85 4.44
N TRP A 376 -5.33 2.12 4.41
CA TRP A 376 -6.27 3.24 4.45
C TRP A 376 -7.26 3.23 3.27
N GLN A 377 -6.79 2.96 2.05
CA GLN A 377 -7.66 2.85 0.87
C GLN A 377 -8.65 1.69 0.98
N ALA A 378 -8.23 0.56 1.54
CA ALA A 378 -9.12 -0.57 1.81
C ALA A 378 -10.19 -0.21 2.86
N GLU A 379 -9.83 0.51 3.93
CA GLU A 379 -10.79 1.05 4.90
C GLU A 379 -11.79 2.02 4.26
N GLN A 380 -11.35 2.82 3.29
CA GLN A 380 -12.21 3.69 2.48
C GLN A 380 -12.99 2.93 1.38
N LYS A 381 -12.90 1.60 1.33
CA LYS A 381 -13.55 0.72 0.33
C LYS A 381 -13.09 0.98 -1.11
N SER A 382 -11.96 1.66 -1.29
CA SER A 382 -11.30 1.90 -2.58
C SER A 382 -10.38 0.74 -2.94
N PHE A 383 -10.94 -0.45 -3.14
CA PHE A 383 -10.19 -1.70 -3.30
C PHE A 383 -9.23 -1.69 -4.51
N ALA A 384 -9.62 -1.07 -5.62
CA ALA A 384 -8.77 -0.96 -6.81
C ALA A 384 -7.50 -0.12 -6.55
N ASP A 385 -7.63 0.95 -5.77
CA ASP A 385 -6.51 1.81 -5.40
C ASP A 385 -5.62 1.10 -4.37
N ALA A 386 -6.24 0.43 -3.40
CA ALA A 386 -5.54 -0.39 -2.41
C ALA A 386 -4.69 -1.46 -3.08
N ALA A 387 -5.22 -2.19 -4.08
CA ALA A 387 -4.48 -3.21 -4.83
C ALA A 387 -3.25 -2.64 -5.57
N ARG A 388 -3.36 -1.42 -6.13
CA ARG A 388 -2.22 -0.72 -6.74
C ARG A 388 -1.17 -0.35 -5.70
N SER A 389 -1.57 0.21 -4.57
CA SER A 389 -0.66 0.56 -3.48
C SER A 389 0.03 -0.67 -2.88
N TRP A 390 -0.67 -1.81 -2.72
CA TRP A 390 -0.04 -3.06 -2.30
C TRP A 390 0.99 -3.60 -3.30
N THR A 391 0.71 -3.46 -4.60
CA THR A 391 1.68 -3.83 -5.65
C THR A 391 2.95 -2.97 -5.54
N ALA A 392 2.81 -1.67 -5.29
CA ALA A 392 3.95 -0.79 -5.06
C ALA A 392 4.71 -1.15 -3.77
N ALA A 393 4.01 -1.53 -2.70
CA ALA A 393 4.63 -2.03 -1.47
C ALA A 393 5.47 -3.29 -1.74
N GLU A 394 4.92 -4.28 -2.45
CA GLU A 394 5.60 -5.52 -2.82
C GLU A 394 6.87 -5.26 -3.65
N GLN A 395 6.82 -4.29 -4.56
CA GLN A 395 7.99 -3.88 -5.35
C GLN A 395 9.07 -3.20 -4.50
N ALA A 396 8.66 -2.41 -3.50
CA ALA A 396 9.54 -1.73 -2.57
C ALA A 396 10.14 -2.65 -1.49
N ALA A 397 9.68 -3.91 -1.38
CA ALA A 397 10.13 -4.86 -0.38
C ALA A 397 11.63 -5.17 -0.47
N THR A 398 12.30 -5.15 0.68
CA THR A 398 13.75 -5.32 0.81
C THR A 398 14.18 -6.76 0.98
N THR A 399 13.28 -7.64 1.44
CA THR A 399 13.56 -9.06 1.65
C THR A 399 12.52 -9.93 0.94
N ASN A 400 12.90 -11.17 0.60
CA ASN A 400 11.95 -12.14 0.04
C ASN A 400 10.80 -12.43 1.01
N ALA A 401 11.08 -12.49 2.32
CA ALA A 401 10.06 -12.70 3.34
C ALA A 401 9.07 -11.54 3.43
N GLU A 402 9.56 -10.30 3.38
CA GLU A 402 8.72 -9.10 3.34
C GLU A 402 7.88 -9.06 2.05
N ARG A 403 8.49 -9.35 0.91
CA ARG A 403 7.81 -9.41 -0.39
C ARG A 403 6.67 -10.42 -0.38
N GLU A 404 6.91 -11.62 0.14
CA GLU A 404 5.88 -12.66 0.26
C GLU A 404 4.74 -12.20 1.17
N ARG A 405 5.05 -11.59 2.33
CA ARG A 405 4.02 -11.04 3.23
C ARG A 405 3.15 -9.99 2.52
N LEU A 406 3.76 -9.09 1.76
CA LEU A 406 3.07 -8.03 1.02
C LEU A 406 2.27 -8.61 -0.16
N HIS A 407 2.78 -9.65 -0.81
CA HIS A 407 2.07 -10.40 -1.85
C HIS A 407 0.78 -11.03 -1.29
N GLN A 408 0.86 -11.70 -0.14
CA GLN A 408 -0.31 -12.27 0.53
C GLN A 408 -1.33 -11.20 0.92
N ALA A 409 -0.87 -10.05 1.43
CA ALA A 409 -1.74 -8.92 1.75
C ALA A 409 -2.46 -8.36 0.50
N ARG A 410 -1.76 -8.31 -0.64
CA ARG A 410 -2.35 -7.91 -1.93
C ARG A 410 -3.43 -8.89 -2.37
N MET A 411 -3.17 -10.20 -2.31
CA MET A 411 -4.13 -11.23 -2.70
C MET A 411 -5.39 -11.20 -1.83
N ALA A 412 -5.26 -10.85 -0.55
CA ALA A 412 -6.38 -10.72 0.36
C ALA A 412 -7.35 -9.57 0.02
N ILE A 413 -6.92 -8.54 -0.74
CA ILE A 413 -7.80 -7.42 -1.14
C ILE A 413 -8.97 -7.89 -1.99
N GLU A 414 -8.76 -8.86 -2.88
CA GLU A 414 -9.84 -9.37 -3.72
C GLU A 414 -10.90 -10.10 -2.89
N THR A 415 -10.46 -10.85 -1.87
CA THR A 415 -11.38 -11.48 -0.90
C THR A 415 -12.18 -10.41 -0.14
N GLN A 416 -11.50 -9.38 0.38
CA GLN A 416 -12.17 -8.27 1.09
C GLN A 416 -13.20 -7.54 0.21
N ARG A 417 -12.89 -7.34 -1.08
CA ARG A 417 -13.81 -6.72 -2.04
C ARG A 417 -15.06 -7.57 -2.23
N LEU A 418 -14.89 -8.88 -2.44
CA LEU A 418 -15.99 -9.82 -2.62
C LEU A 418 -16.88 -9.92 -1.37
N ASP A 419 -16.27 -10.01 -0.19
CA ASP A 419 -16.97 -10.05 1.09
C ASP A 419 -17.79 -8.77 1.32
N TYR A 420 -17.21 -7.60 1.00
CA TYR A 420 -17.92 -6.33 1.08
C TYR A 420 -19.13 -6.29 0.12
N GLU A 421 -18.95 -6.70 -1.13
CA GLU A 421 -20.03 -6.74 -2.13
C GLU A 421 -21.13 -7.73 -1.74
N GLU A 422 -20.79 -8.87 -1.14
CA GLU A 422 -21.78 -9.79 -0.59
C GLU A 422 -22.54 -9.20 0.61
N SER A 423 -21.83 -8.58 1.56
CA SER A 423 -22.46 -7.95 2.73
C SER A 423 -23.41 -6.81 2.36
N GLU A 424 -23.05 -5.98 1.36
CA GLU A 424 -23.94 -4.92 0.86
C GLU A 424 -25.15 -5.50 0.13
N ARG A 425 -24.97 -6.58 -0.65
CA ARG A 425 -26.08 -7.28 -1.30
C ARG A 425 -27.06 -7.83 -0.26
N GLN A 426 -26.56 -8.44 0.81
CA GLN A 426 -27.38 -8.93 1.92
C GLN A 426 -28.11 -7.78 2.62
N ARG A 427 -27.41 -6.69 2.95
CA ARG A 427 -28.01 -5.49 3.58
C ARG A 427 -29.15 -4.90 2.74
N ILE A 428 -28.95 -4.76 1.44
CA ILE A 428 -29.97 -4.24 0.51
C ILE A 428 -31.15 -5.21 0.43
N ALA A 429 -30.91 -6.52 0.39
CA ALA A 429 -31.97 -7.53 0.36
C ALA A 429 -32.82 -7.50 1.64
N GLU A 430 -32.19 -7.40 2.82
CA GLU A 430 -32.88 -7.27 4.10
C GLU A 430 -33.70 -5.98 4.18
N GLU A 431 -33.14 -4.84 3.74
CA GLU A 431 -33.84 -3.56 3.74
C GLU A 431 -35.09 -3.59 2.84
N LYS A 432 -34.97 -4.20 1.65
CA LYS A 432 -36.10 -4.43 0.74
C LYS A 432 -37.15 -5.34 1.36
N GLN A 433 -36.73 -6.42 2.03
CA GLN A 433 -37.64 -7.33 2.69
C GLN A 433 -38.42 -6.63 3.82
N ARG A 434 -37.74 -5.85 4.67
CA ARG A 434 -38.37 -5.03 5.72
C ARG A 434 -39.32 -3.99 5.13
N ALA A 435 -39.02 -3.43 3.96
CA ALA A 435 -39.94 -2.51 3.28
C ALA A 435 -41.19 -3.24 2.76
N LEU A 436 -41.03 -4.41 2.14
CA LEU A 436 -42.14 -5.24 1.67
C LEU A 436 -43.05 -5.68 2.82
N ASP A 437 -42.49 -6.11 3.95
CA ASP A 437 -43.26 -6.55 5.10
C ASP A 437 -44.06 -5.40 5.73
N ARG A 438 -43.49 -4.19 5.75
CA ARG A 438 -44.23 -2.97 6.15
C ARG A 438 -45.40 -2.66 5.22
N LEU A 439 -45.20 -2.79 3.90
CA LEU A 439 -46.28 -2.58 2.91
C LEU A 439 -47.39 -3.63 3.05
N LYS A 440 -47.04 -4.90 3.24
CA LYS A 440 -48.01 -5.98 3.48
C LYS A 440 -48.81 -5.74 4.77
N ALA A 441 -48.14 -5.37 5.86
CA ALA A 441 -48.80 -5.07 7.12
C ALA A 441 -49.77 -3.88 6.99
N LYS A 442 -49.37 -2.83 6.27
CA LYS A 442 -50.24 -1.69 5.97
C LYS A 442 -51.45 -2.10 5.12
N ALA A 443 -51.24 -2.87 4.06
CA ALA A 443 -52.32 -3.34 3.19
C ALA A 443 -53.34 -4.20 3.97
N LEU A 444 -52.87 -5.10 4.85
CA LEU A 444 -53.73 -5.88 5.74
C LEU A 444 -54.52 -4.98 6.70
N SER A 445 -53.88 -3.98 7.30
CA SER A 445 -54.56 -3.00 8.16
C SER A 445 -55.61 -2.20 7.41
N ASP A 446 -55.32 -1.76 6.19
CA ASP A 446 -56.24 -0.99 5.35
C ASP A 446 -57.44 -1.86 4.91
N LEU A 447 -57.21 -3.14 4.62
CA LEU A 447 -58.25 -4.14 4.34
C LEU A 447 -59.17 -4.31 5.55
N HIS A 448 -58.62 -4.60 6.74
CA HIS A 448 -59.42 -4.74 7.96
C HIS A 448 -60.22 -3.45 8.28
N ALA A 449 -59.64 -2.28 8.04
CA ALA A 449 -60.34 -1.01 8.20
C ALA A 449 -61.47 -0.84 7.17
N ALA A 450 -61.29 -1.31 5.94
CA ALA A 450 -62.33 -1.31 4.92
C ALA A 450 -63.47 -2.29 5.24
N GLU A 451 -63.15 -3.50 5.70
CA GLU A 451 -64.14 -4.48 6.18
C GLU A 451 -64.95 -3.93 7.35
N ALA A 452 -64.29 -3.31 8.33
CA ALA A 452 -64.96 -2.67 9.46
C ALA A 452 -65.89 -1.52 9.02
N ARG A 453 -65.51 -0.75 7.98
CA ARG A 453 -66.39 0.27 7.38
C ARG A 453 -67.58 -0.35 6.64
N GLY A 454 -67.35 -1.41 5.87
CA GLY A 454 -68.40 -2.15 5.16
C GLY A 454 -69.44 -2.74 6.11
N ASN A 455 -68.99 -3.37 7.20
CA ASN A 455 -69.86 -3.94 8.22
C ASN A 455 -70.66 -2.88 8.99
N ARG A 456 -70.15 -1.65 9.12
CA ARG A 456 -70.88 -0.52 9.74
C ARG A 456 -71.85 0.19 8.79
N ALA A 457 -71.63 0.09 7.47
CA ALA A 457 -72.46 0.71 6.44
C ALA A 457 -73.51 -0.26 5.86
N ALA A 458 -73.54 -1.52 6.29
CA ALA A 458 -74.58 -2.47 5.93
C ALA A 458 -75.93 -2.00 6.52
N PRO A 459 -76.96 -1.74 5.70
CA PRO A 459 -78.32 -1.58 6.21
C PRO A 459 -78.76 -2.89 6.87
N ASP A 460 -79.65 -2.80 7.86
CA ASP A 460 -80.30 -3.94 8.50
C ASP A 460 -81.12 -4.69 7.43
N VAL A 461 -80.50 -5.66 6.76
CA VAL A 461 -81.19 -6.53 5.81
C VAL A 461 -81.98 -7.52 6.65
N GLU A 462 -83.27 -7.26 6.70
CA GLU A 462 -84.33 -8.13 7.18
C GLU A 462 -84.06 -9.60 6.83
N LYS A 463 -84.25 -10.49 7.81
CA LYS A 463 -84.00 -11.93 7.75
C LYS A 463 -84.96 -12.66 6.79
N ASN A 464 -84.85 -12.37 5.50
CA ASN A 464 -85.32 -13.22 4.41
C ASN A 464 -84.13 -13.59 3.55
N ALA A 465 -83.18 -14.30 4.16
CA ALA A 465 -82.22 -15.10 3.43
C ALA A 465 -83.01 -16.20 2.71
N ILE A 466 -83.27 -16.00 1.42
CA ILE A 466 -83.74 -17.06 0.53
C ILE A 466 -82.57 -18.06 0.44
N PRO A 467 -82.75 -19.34 0.78
CA PRO A 467 -81.71 -20.35 0.58
C PRO A 467 -81.51 -20.51 -0.91
N TRP A 468 -80.46 -19.87 -1.44
CA TRP A 468 -79.94 -20.20 -2.74
C TRP A 468 -78.98 -21.36 -2.52
N TRP A 469 -79.20 -22.43 -3.29
CA TRP A 469 -78.56 -23.76 -3.23
C TRP A 469 -79.19 -24.79 -2.28
N ASP A 470 -80.18 -25.55 -2.78
CA ASP A 470 -80.63 -26.82 -2.19
C ASP A 470 -81.00 -27.84 -3.31
N ASP A 471 -80.11 -28.00 -4.31
CA ASP A 471 -80.31 -28.94 -5.43
C ASP A 471 -80.08 -30.41 -5.05
N ALA A 472 -79.61 -30.70 -3.83
CA ALA A 472 -79.30 -32.06 -3.41
C ALA A 472 -80.53 -32.90 -3.02
N LYS A 473 -81.71 -32.30 -2.83
CA LYS A 473 -82.89 -33.03 -2.31
C LYS A 473 -83.87 -33.57 -3.36
N ASN A 474 -83.67 -33.27 -4.65
CA ASN A 474 -84.52 -33.81 -5.73
C ASN A 474 -83.76 -34.59 -6.79
N ASN A 475 -82.43 -34.72 -6.69
CA ASN A 475 -81.65 -35.58 -7.58
C ASN A 475 -81.78 -37.03 -7.13
N THR A 476 -82.42 -37.84 -7.96
CA THR A 476 -82.55 -39.29 -7.77
C THR A 476 -81.63 -39.98 -8.76
N GLN A 477 -80.93 -41.02 -8.31
CA GLN A 477 -80.18 -41.91 -9.19
C GLN A 477 -80.99 -43.17 -9.47
N ALA A 478 -80.99 -43.60 -10.73
CA ALA A 478 -81.57 -44.87 -11.14
C ALA A 478 -80.64 -45.59 -12.12
N GLU A 479 -80.49 -46.89 -11.94
CA GLU A 479 -79.78 -47.76 -12.87
C GLU A 479 -80.79 -48.60 -13.65
N GLY A 480 -80.53 -48.75 -14.95
CA GLY A 480 -81.43 -49.50 -15.81
C GLY A 480 -80.88 -49.70 -17.21
N THR A 481 -81.74 -50.22 -18.06
CA THR A 481 -81.44 -50.47 -19.47
C THR A 481 -82.13 -49.42 -20.32
N LEU A 482 -81.39 -48.74 -21.18
CA LEU A 482 -81.95 -47.79 -22.13
C LEU A 482 -82.75 -48.53 -23.19
N VAL A 483 -84.06 -48.28 -23.24
CA VAL A 483 -84.99 -48.96 -24.16
C VAL A 483 -85.21 -48.12 -25.42
N ARG A 484 -85.41 -46.80 -25.26
CA ARG A 484 -85.75 -45.92 -26.39
C ARG A 484 -85.47 -44.45 -26.08
N VAL A 485 -85.12 -43.70 -27.12
CA VAL A 485 -85.05 -42.23 -27.10
C VAL A 485 -86.14 -41.67 -28.02
N ASP A 486 -87.18 -41.07 -27.44
CA ASP A 486 -88.28 -40.44 -28.17
C ASP A 486 -87.93 -38.97 -28.43
N CYS A 487 -87.65 -38.62 -29.68
CA CYS A 487 -87.38 -37.24 -30.09
C CYS A 487 -88.60 -36.67 -30.82
N THR A 488 -89.16 -35.57 -30.32
CA THR A 488 -90.14 -34.74 -31.03
C THR A 488 -89.49 -33.42 -31.44
N ALA A 489 -90.17 -32.60 -32.23
CA ALA A 489 -89.67 -31.29 -32.67
C ALA A 489 -89.35 -30.31 -31.53
N LYS A 490 -89.85 -30.54 -30.30
CA LYS A 490 -89.69 -29.63 -29.15
C LYS A 490 -89.23 -30.29 -27.85
N THR A 491 -89.27 -31.62 -27.74
CA THR A 491 -88.89 -32.34 -26.52
C THR A 491 -88.21 -33.66 -26.84
N THR A 492 -87.23 -34.03 -26.02
CA THR A 492 -86.57 -35.33 -26.08
C THR A 492 -86.84 -36.08 -24.79
N ARG A 493 -87.19 -37.36 -24.90
CA ARG A 493 -87.53 -38.21 -23.76
C ARG A 493 -86.74 -39.51 -23.80
N LEU A 494 -86.11 -39.83 -22.67
CA LEU A 494 -85.37 -41.06 -22.43
C LEU A 494 -86.29 -42.07 -21.75
N VAL A 495 -86.36 -43.30 -22.26
CA VAL A 495 -87.14 -44.40 -21.67
C VAL A 495 -86.18 -45.46 -21.16
N VAL A 496 -86.14 -45.64 -19.84
CA VAL A 496 -85.24 -46.55 -19.12
C VAL A 496 -86.06 -47.63 -18.43
N ALA A 497 -85.72 -48.90 -18.65
CA ALA A 497 -86.27 -50.01 -17.89
C ALA A 497 -85.39 -50.24 -16.65
N THR A 498 -85.94 -50.02 -15.46
CA THR A 498 -85.23 -50.19 -14.18
C THR A 498 -85.26 -51.66 -13.74
N GLY A 499 -84.31 -52.05 -12.88
CA GLY A 499 -84.14 -53.45 -12.45
C GLY A 499 -85.32 -54.03 -11.66
N ASP A 500 -86.20 -53.17 -11.14
CA ASP A 500 -87.46 -53.49 -10.46
C ASP A 500 -88.66 -53.70 -11.41
N GLY A 501 -88.41 -53.70 -12.73
CA GLY A 501 -89.43 -53.91 -13.76
C GLY A 501 -90.27 -52.68 -14.10
N GLN A 502 -89.97 -51.52 -13.50
CA GLN A 502 -90.65 -50.26 -13.83
C GLN A 502 -90.03 -49.58 -15.07
N THR A 503 -90.78 -48.67 -15.68
CA THR A 503 -90.32 -47.88 -16.83
C THR A 503 -90.23 -46.41 -16.43
N LEU A 504 -89.00 -45.90 -16.35
CA LEU A 504 -88.69 -44.51 -16.04
C LEU A 504 -88.59 -43.67 -17.32
N ARG A 505 -89.34 -42.58 -17.38
CA ARG A 505 -89.39 -41.66 -18.53
C ARG A 505 -88.81 -40.30 -18.16
N LEU A 506 -87.64 -39.96 -18.66
CA LEU A 506 -86.95 -38.72 -18.30
C LEU A 506 -86.94 -37.72 -19.45
N ARG A 507 -87.26 -36.45 -19.16
CA ARG A 507 -87.13 -35.35 -20.12
C ARG A 507 -85.67 -34.94 -20.25
N VAL A 508 -85.21 -34.72 -21.48
CA VAL A 508 -83.89 -34.14 -21.78
C VAL A 508 -84.07 -32.70 -22.22
N ALA A 509 -83.54 -31.75 -21.43
CA ALA A 509 -83.69 -30.32 -21.64
C ALA A 509 -82.93 -29.81 -22.87
N ASP A 510 -81.63 -30.14 -22.96
CA ASP A 510 -80.79 -29.90 -24.14
C ASP A 510 -80.01 -31.17 -24.47
N ARG A 511 -80.18 -31.70 -25.69
CA ARG A 511 -79.43 -32.89 -26.15
C ARG A 511 -77.94 -32.61 -26.34
N ARG A 512 -77.56 -31.36 -26.58
CA ARG A 512 -76.17 -30.97 -26.87
C ARG A 512 -75.25 -31.14 -25.67
N GLN A 513 -75.80 -31.15 -24.44
CA GLN A 513 -75.01 -31.29 -23.22
C GLN A 513 -74.32 -32.66 -23.07
N PHE A 514 -74.77 -33.67 -23.82
CA PHE A 514 -74.22 -35.03 -23.75
C PHE A 514 -73.27 -35.38 -24.90
N GLY A 515 -72.98 -34.42 -25.80
CA GLY A 515 -72.12 -34.64 -26.97
C GLY A 515 -72.84 -35.24 -28.19
N PRO A 516 -72.27 -35.06 -29.39
CA PRO A 516 -72.88 -35.54 -30.64
C PRO A 516 -72.92 -37.07 -30.68
N GLY A 517 -74.07 -37.64 -31.06
CA GLY A 517 -74.25 -39.08 -31.28
C GLY A 517 -74.60 -39.93 -30.04
N VAL A 518 -74.52 -39.36 -28.83
CA VAL A 518 -74.75 -40.10 -27.57
C VAL A 518 -76.22 -40.49 -27.35
N LEU A 519 -77.16 -39.62 -27.74
CA LEU A 519 -78.61 -39.88 -27.66
C LEU A 519 -79.21 -39.90 -29.07
N THR A 520 -79.08 -41.04 -29.75
CA THR A 520 -79.68 -41.26 -31.08
C THR A 520 -81.17 -41.56 -30.95
N CYS A 521 -82.02 -40.86 -31.70
CA CYS A 521 -83.47 -41.03 -31.64
C CYS A 521 -83.89 -42.40 -32.18
N GLY A 522 -84.84 -43.05 -31.51
CA GLY A 522 -85.33 -44.39 -31.87
C GLY A 522 -85.06 -45.45 -30.79
N PRO A 523 -85.37 -46.73 -31.07
CA PRO A 523 -85.12 -47.84 -30.17
C PRO A 523 -83.62 -47.98 -29.89
N ALA A 524 -83.26 -48.10 -28.61
CA ALA A 524 -81.88 -48.26 -28.19
C ALA A 524 -81.51 -49.75 -28.12
N LYS A 525 -80.22 -50.07 -28.33
CA LYS A 525 -79.69 -51.44 -28.30
C LYS A 525 -79.50 -51.99 -26.87
N GLY A 526 -80.45 -51.73 -25.97
CA GLY A 526 -80.47 -52.31 -24.63
C GLY A 526 -79.22 -52.04 -23.79
N GLN A 527 -78.63 -50.85 -23.90
CA GLN A 527 -77.41 -50.50 -23.16
C GLN A 527 -77.70 -50.21 -21.69
N ARG A 528 -76.83 -50.69 -20.78
CA ARG A 528 -76.92 -50.37 -19.35
C ARG A 528 -76.47 -48.94 -19.11
N ILE A 529 -77.26 -48.20 -18.34
CA ILE A 529 -77.01 -46.81 -18.00
C ILE A 529 -77.33 -46.53 -16.53
N ALA A 530 -76.59 -45.61 -15.95
CA ALA A 530 -76.94 -44.95 -14.70
C ALA A 530 -77.37 -43.51 -15.03
N VAL A 531 -78.54 -43.11 -14.55
CA VAL A 531 -79.07 -41.75 -14.76
C VAL A 531 -79.25 -41.05 -13.43
N GLU A 532 -78.84 -39.79 -13.39
CA GLU A 532 -79.16 -38.87 -12.31
C GLU A 532 -80.16 -37.86 -12.84
N TYR A 533 -81.30 -37.71 -12.15
CA TYR A 533 -82.41 -36.90 -12.63
C TYR A 533 -83.12 -36.17 -11.50
N MET A 534 -83.61 -34.99 -11.80
CA MET A 534 -84.47 -34.25 -10.89
C MET A 534 -85.90 -34.79 -10.98
N ARG A 535 -86.46 -35.26 -9.87
CA ARG A 535 -87.84 -35.75 -9.81
C ARG A 535 -88.83 -34.59 -10.01
N LYS A 536 -89.33 -34.47 -11.24
CA LYS A 536 -90.27 -33.42 -11.67
C LYS A 536 -91.29 -34.02 -12.65
N PRO A 537 -92.24 -34.83 -12.15
CA PRO A 537 -93.20 -35.51 -13.00
C PRO A 537 -94.10 -34.50 -13.73
N ASP A 538 -94.21 -34.67 -15.04
CA ASP A 538 -95.06 -33.86 -15.93
C ASP A 538 -96.02 -34.79 -16.67
N ALA A 539 -97.29 -34.80 -16.22
CA ALA A 539 -98.34 -35.63 -16.79
C ALA A 539 -98.65 -35.26 -18.27
N ARG A 540 -98.43 -34.01 -18.67
CA ARG A 540 -98.64 -33.57 -20.07
C ARG A 540 -97.52 -34.04 -20.98
N ALA A 541 -96.29 -34.07 -20.49
CA ALA A 541 -95.13 -34.59 -21.23
C ALA A 541 -94.93 -36.11 -21.07
N ALA A 542 -95.70 -36.75 -20.18
CA ALA A 542 -95.53 -38.15 -19.78
C ALA A 542 -94.08 -38.48 -19.40
N THR A 543 -93.53 -37.66 -18.49
CA THR A 543 -92.17 -37.81 -17.93
C THR A 543 -92.22 -37.81 -16.40
N ASP A 544 -91.37 -38.61 -15.78
CA ASP A 544 -91.24 -38.80 -14.33
C ASP A 544 -90.22 -37.82 -13.70
N GLY A 545 -89.38 -37.21 -14.54
CA GLY A 545 -88.40 -36.21 -14.13
C GLY A 545 -87.58 -35.66 -15.29
N GLU A 546 -86.59 -34.82 -14.95
CA GLU A 546 -85.70 -34.15 -15.89
C GLU A 546 -84.26 -34.66 -15.72
N LEU A 547 -83.65 -35.13 -16.80
CA LEU A 547 -82.34 -35.77 -16.78
C LEU A 547 -81.22 -34.74 -16.54
N SER A 548 -80.43 -34.96 -15.50
CA SER A 548 -79.26 -34.16 -15.15
C SER A 548 -77.99 -34.75 -15.76
N THR A 549 -77.74 -36.05 -15.54
CA THR A 549 -76.52 -36.73 -16.01
C THR A 549 -76.85 -38.16 -16.42
N ILE A 550 -76.15 -38.67 -17.44
CA ILE A 550 -76.24 -40.05 -17.90
C ILE A 550 -74.83 -40.64 -18.01
N THR A 551 -74.64 -41.81 -17.43
CA THR A 551 -73.40 -42.59 -17.51
C THR A 551 -73.72 -43.89 -18.22
N PHE A 552 -72.94 -44.22 -19.24
CA PHE A 552 -73.06 -45.47 -19.99
C PHE A 552 -72.08 -46.49 -19.42
N HIS A 553 -72.53 -47.72 -19.20
CA HIS A 553 -71.70 -48.85 -18.78
C HIS A 553 -71.29 -49.72 -19.97
#